data_AF-A0A1H1LZK3-F1
#
_entry.id   AF-A0A1H1LZK3-F1
#
_cell.length_a   1.000
_cell.length_b   1.000
_cell.length_c   1.000
_cell.angle_alpha   90.00
_cell.angle_beta   90.00
_cell.angle_gamma   90.00
#
_symmetry.space_group_name_H-M   'P 1'
#
loop_
_entity.id
_entity.type
_entity.pdbx_description
1 polymer ?
#
loop_
_entity_poly.entity_id
_entity_poly.type
_entity_poly.pdbx_seq_one_letter_code
_entity_poly.pdbx_strand_id
1 'polypeptide(L)'
;MKKALYFLGLFLFLYSCSVKKPPVFVKVDDVQVLSFSSDTIRLKANVYFKNPNDVSGKISTDDILIFVNNVEVAQVFSDEFKVPSRRDFSIPLTANISTKRILSSDKNGVLGGLINSFLTKKVNVRITGKLDYVVFGYKKEFIVDKTEEIKIKF
;
A
#
# COMPACT_ATOMS: atom_id res chain seq x y z
N MET A 1 20.83 19.76 -43.23
CA MET A 1 19.37 19.61 -42.95
C MET A 1 18.93 18.17 -42.72
N LYS A 2 19.43 17.17 -43.46
CA LYS A 2 19.07 15.75 -43.26
C LYS A 2 19.37 15.21 -41.84
N LYS A 3 20.50 15.60 -41.22
CA LYS A 3 20.86 15.21 -39.84
C LYS A 3 19.90 15.77 -38.77
N ALA A 4 19.39 16.99 -38.96
CA ALA A 4 18.43 17.59 -38.03
C ALA A 4 17.06 16.86 -38.07
N LEU A 5 16.64 16.37 -39.23
CA LEU A 5 15.45 15.53 -39.38
C LEU A 5 15.59 14.17 -38.68
N TYR A 6 16.77 13.54 -38.72
CA TYR A 6 17.04 12.31 -37.96
C TYR A 6 17.02 12.55 -36.45
N PHE A 7 17.60 13.66 -35.97
CA PHE A 7 17.54 14.03 -34.56
C PHE A 7 16.12 14.38 -34.11
N LEU A 8 15.33 15.07 -34.94
CA LEU A 8 13.93 15.38 -34.67
C LEU A 8 13.06 14.12 -34.61
N GLY A 9 13.28 13.17 -35.54
CA GLY A 9 12.64 11.86 -35.50
C GLY A 9 12.96 11.10 -34.21
N LEU A 10 14.25 11.04 -33.83
CA LEU A 10 14.68 10.41 -32.57
C LEU A 10 14.05 11.07 -31.34
N PHE A 11 13.96 12.40 -31.31
CA PHE A 11 13.37 13.15 -30.20
C PHE A 11 11.87 12.89 -30.05
N LEU A 12 11.13 12.76 -31.17
CA LEU A 12 9.71 12.39 -31.17
C LEU A 12 9.46 10.98 -30.62
N PHE A 13 10.37 10.02 -30.86
CA PHE A 13 10.28 8.67 -30.27
C PHE A 13 10.45 8.71 -28.73
N LEU A 14 11.34 9.57 -28.22
CA LEU A 14 11.63 9.67 -26.78
C LEU A 14 10.46 10.28 -25.98
N TYR A 15 9.62 11.13 -26.58
CA TYR A 15 8.44 11.68 -25.90
C TYR A 15 7.25 10.72 -25.76
N SER A 16 7.25 9.58 -26.47
CA SER A 16 6.15 8.62 -26.40
C SER A 16 6.14 7.81 -25.09
N CYS A 17 7.30 7.67 -24.44
CA CYS A 17 7.45 7.01 -23.14
C CYS A 17 7.10 7.99 -22.01
N SER A 18 5.94 7.79 -21.36
CA SER A 18 5.55 8.59 -20.20
C SER A 18 4.82 7.71 -19.17
N VAL A 19 5.17 7.87 -17.89
CA VAL A 19 4.44 7.29 -16.75
C VAL A 19 3.14 8.09 -16.60
N LYS A 20 2.05 7.64 -17.23
CA LYS A 20 0.80 8.40 -17.23
C LYS A 20 -0.16 7.99 -16.11
N LYS A 21 -0.03 6.78 -15.54
CA LYS A 21 -1.03 6.20 -14.64
C LYS A 21 -0.38 5.51 -13.43
N PRO A 22 -0.97 5.55 -12.22
CA PRO A 22 -0.50 4.70 -11.11
C PRO A 22 -0.77 3.21 -11.40
N PRO A 23 -0.04 2.27 -10.78
CA PRO A 23 -0.41 0.86 -10.79
C PRO A 23 -1.84 0.66 -10.27
N VAL A 24 -2.57 -0.28 -10.88
CA VAL A 24 -3.96 -0.58 -10.53
C VAL A 24 -3.97 -1.72 -9.53
N PHE A 25 -4.60 -1.52 -8.37
CA PHE A 25 -4.80 -2.57 -7.36
C PHE A 25 -5.68 -3.70 -7.92
N VAL A 26 -5.28 -4.94 -7.69
CA VAL A 26 -6.02 -6.13 -8.10
C VAL A 26 -6.59 -6.84 -6.87
N LYS A 27 -5.74 -7.29 -5.95
CA LYS A 27 -6.14 -8.02 -4.73
C LYS A 27 -5.01 -8.09 -3.70
N VAL A 28 -5.35 -8.55 -2.50
CA VAL A 28 -4.39 -9.05 -1.49
C VAL A 28 -4.59 -10.56 -1.38
N ASP A 29 -3.52 -11.33 -1.35
CA ASP A 29 -3.54 -12.79 -1.22
C ASP A 29 -2.27 -13.29 -0.48
N ASP A 30 -2.12 -14.61 -0.36
CA ASP A 30 -0.96 -15.27 0.24
C ASP A 30 -0.63 -14.77 1.66
N VAL A 31 -1.65 -14.60 2.49
CA VAL A 31 -1.48 -14.17 3.88
C VAL A 31 -0.82 -15.28 4.71
N GLN A 32 0.30 -14.97 5.34
CA GLN A 32 1.11 -15.88 6.15
C GLN A 32 1.46 -15.24 7.49
N VAL A 33 1.43 -16.03 8.56
CA VAL A 33 1.95 -15.61 9.86
C VAL A 33 3.46 -15.86 9.88
N LEU A 34 4.26 -14.80 9.99
CA LEU A 34 5.72 -14.91 10.12
C LEU A 34 6.13 -15.23 11.55
N SER A 35 5.51 -14.56 12.53
CA SER A 35 5.78 -14.79 13.95
C SER A 35 4.63 -14.29 14.81
N PHE A 36 4.56 -14.84 16.03
CA PHE A 36 3.63 -14.42 17.07
C PHE A 36 4.37 -14.25 18.39
N SER A 37 4.22 -13.10 19.02
CA SER A 37 4.69 -12.80 20.38
C SER A 37 3.51 -12.33 21.24
N SER A 38 3.74 -12.16 22.54
CA SER A 38 2.72 -11.67 23.48
C SER A 38 2.15 -10.30 23.10
N ASP A 39 2.92 -9.46 22.42
CA ASP A 39 2.60 -8.06 22.13
C ASP A 39 2.44 -7.75 20.63
N THR A 40 2.88 -8.65 19.73
CA THR A 40 2.94 -8.41 18.29
C THR A 40 2.63 -9.67 17.46
N ILE A 41 1.83 -9.53 16.41
CA ILE A 41 1.70 -10.52 15.33
C ILE A 41 2.38 -9.96 14.09
N ARG A 42 3.28 -10.72 13.47
CA ARG A 42 3.89 -10.34 12.20
C ARG A 42 3.25 -11.14 11.09
N LEU A 43 2.56 -10.47 10.17
CA LEU A 43 1.96 -11.07 8.99
C LEU A 43 2.74 -10.68 7.74
N LYS A 44 2.79 -11.58 6.76
CA LYS A 44 3.23 -11.31 5.40
C LYS A 44 2.06 -11.54 4.46
N ALA A 45 1.87 -10.68 3.48
CA ALA A 45 0.87 -10.88 2.43
C ALA A 45 1.40 -10.35 1.10
N ASN A 46 0.90 -10.90 0.00
CA ASN A 46 1.20 -10.40 -1.33
C ASN A 46 0.07 -9.48 -1.79
N VAL A 47 0.43 -8.27 -2.22
CA VAL A 47 -0.51 -7.34 -2.86
C VAL A 47 -0.27 -7.31 -4.34
N TYR A 48 -1.30 -7.64 -5.11
CA TYR A 48 -1.24 -7.77 -6.56
C TYR A 48 -1.69 -6.47 -7.22
N PHE A 49 -0.90 -6.03 -8.18
CA PHE A 49 -1.12 -4.85 -8.97
C PHE A 49 -0.95 -5.16 -10.45
N LYS A 50 -1.54 -4.31 -11.28
CA LYS A 50 -1.31 -4.26 -12.73
C LYS A 50 -0.61 -2.95 -13.06
N ASN A 51 0.56 -3.00 -13.70
CA ASN A 51 1.20 -1.79 -14.21
C ASN A 51 0.64 -1.47 -15.61
N PRO A 52 -0.18 -0.40 -15.79
CA PRO A 52 -0.68 -0.02 -17.10
C PRO A 52 0.36 0.72 -17.96
N ASN A 53 1.54 1.02 -17.41
CA ASN A 53 2.56 1.82 -18.09
C ASN A 53 3.61 0.95 -18.80
N ASP A 54 4.22 1.54 -19.83
CA ASP A 54 5.23 0.92 -20.70
C ASP A 54 6.62 0.91 -20.07
N VAL A 55 6.74 1.56 -18.91
CA VAL A 55 7.98 1.79 -18.20
C VAL A 55 7.99 0.99 -16.90
N SER A 56 9.15 0.41 -16.58
CA SER A 56 9.44 -0.21 -15.30
C SER A 56 9.79 0.85 -14.26
N GLY A 57 9.63 0.49 -12.99
CA GLY A 57 10.00 1.37 -11.88
C GLY A 57 10.38 0.59 -10.64
N LYS A 58 10.46 1.30 -9.53
CA LYS A 58 10.61 0.73 -8.19
C LYS A 58 9.53 1.31 -7.30
N ILE A 59 8.94 0.46 -6.46
CA ILE A 59 8.04 0.88 -5.39
C ILE A 59 8.69 0.52 -4.07
N SER A 60 8.67 1.46 -3.13
CA SER A 60 8.90 1.20 -1.72
C SER A 60 7.82 1.91 -0.91
N THR A 61 7.54 1.41 0.28
CA THR A 61 6.72 2.13 1.24
C THR A 61 7.29 1.90 2.62
N ASP A 62 7.52 3.02 3.30
CA ASP A 62 7.93 3.05 4.68
C ASP A 62 6.70 3.47 5.49
N ASP A 63 6.32 2.60 6.43
CA ASP A 63 5.39 2.88 7.53
C ASP A 63 3.97 3.32 7.13
N ILE A 64 3.26 2.49 6.35
CA ILE A 64 1.80 2.61 6.26
C ILE A 64 1.20 2.22 7.61
N LEU A 65 0.55 3.17 8.27
CA LEU A 65 -0.12 2.98 9.55
C LEU A 65 -1.61 2.67 9.33
N ILE A 66 -2.10 1.68 10.06
CA ILE A 66 -3.51 1.29 10.09
C ILE A 66 -4.08 1.65 11.45
N PHE A 67 -5.20 2.37 11.41
CA PHE A 67 -5.96 2.78 12.56
C PHE A 67 -7.34 2.13 12.53
N VAL A 68 -7.80 1.67 13.69
CA VAL A 68 -9.17 1.18 13.91
C VAL A 68 -9.79 2.02 15.01
N ASN A 69 -10.90 2.70 14.72
CA ASN A 69 -11.56 3.63 15.63
C ASN A 69 -10.56 4.61 16.28
N ASN A 70 -9.68 5.20 15.45
CA ASN A 70 -8.63 6.15 15.84
C ASN A 70 -7.47 5.57 16.68
N VAL A 71 -7.45 4.26 16.94
CA VAL A 71 -6.34 3.58 17.61
C VAL A 71 -5.41 2.99 16.56
N GLU A 72 -4.12 3.30 16.63
CA GLU A 72 -3.10 2.66 15.79
C GLU A 72 -2.97 1.18 16.16
N VAL A 73 -3.17 0.29 15.19
CA VAL A 73 -3.18 -1.16 15.40
C VAL A 73 -2.10 -1.90 14.64
N ALA A 74 -1.63 -1.35 13.52
CA ALA A 74 -0.63 -2.00 12.71
C ALA A 74 0.23 -1.01 11.92
N GLN A 75 1.45 -1.43 11.66
CA GLN A 75 2.41 -0.77 10.79
C GLN A 75 2.77 -1.74 9.65
N VAL A 76 2.67 -1.27 8.42
CA VAL A 76 2.89 -2.04 7.20
C VAL A 76 4.05 -1.44 6.43
N PHE A 77 4.98 -2.29 5.99
CA PHE A 77 6.18 -1.91 5.27
C PHE A 77 6.45 -2.88 4.12
N SER A 78 7.17 -2.39 3.12
CA SER A 78 7.65 -3.21 2.00
C SER A 78 9.09 -2.87 1.67
N ASP A 79 9.91 -3.90 1.45
CA ASP A 79 11.21 -3.70 0.82
C ASP A 79 11.05 -3.10 -0.59
N GLU A 80 12.11 -2.48 -1.11
CA GLU A 80 12.12 -1.96 -2.47
C GLU A 80 11.81 -3.07 -3.49
N PHE A 81 10.75 -2.89 -4.27
CA PHE A 81 10.27 -3.85 -5.26
C PHE A 81 10.37 -3.29 -6.68
N LYS A 82 10.94 -4.06 -7.61
CA LYS A 82 11.03 -3.69 -9.03
C LYS A 82 9.70 -3.95 -9.73
N VAL A 83 9.05 -2.88 -10.18
CA VAL A 83 7.80 -2.92 -10.94
C VAL A 83 8.09 -3.21 -12.41
N PRO A 84 7.59 -4.32 -12.99
CA PRO A 84 7.73 -4.62 -14.42
C PRO A 84 6.84 -3.73 -15.28
N SER A 85 7.23 -3.49 -16.53
CA SER A 85 6.39 -2.79 -17.53
C SER A 85 5.25 -3.67 -18.04
N ARG A 86 4.06 -3.07 -18.24
CA ARG A 86 2.85 -3.72 -18.81
C ARG A 86 2.54 -5.13 -18.27
N ARG A 87 2.76 -5.36 -16.99
CA ARG A 87 2.58 -6.68 -16.39
C ARG A 87 1.92 -6.57 -15.04
N ASP A 88 1.26 -7.65 -14.67
CA ASP A 88 0.83 -7.91 -13.31
C ASP A 88 2.04 -8.27 -12.45
N PHE A 89 2.03 -7.80 -11.21
CA PHE A 89 3.11 -8.03 -10.25
C PHE A 89 2.55 -8.05 -8.83
N SER A 90 3.31 -8.66 -7.93
CA SER A 90 2.96 -8.74 -6.50
C SER A 90 4.06 -8.10 -5.66
N ILE A 91 3.67 -7.23 -4.74
CA ILE A 91 4.57 -6.68 -3.73
C ILE A 91 4.35 -7.45 -2.42
N PRO A 92 5.37 -8.10 -1.84
CA PRO A 92 5.27 -8.67 -0.52
C PRO A 92 5.26 -7.55 0.53
N LEU A 93 4.18 -7.45 1.29
CA LEU A 93 4.04 -6.54 2.42
C LEU A 93 4.19 -7.30 3.73
N THR A 94 4.85 -6.68 4.70
CA THR A 94 4.88 -7.17 6.08
C THR A 94 4.10 -6.21 6.97
N ALA A 95 3.22 -6.76 7.80
CA ALA A 95 2.44 -6.02 8.77
C ALA A 95 2.84 -6.44 10.19
N ASN A 96 3.23 -5.48 11.02
CA ASN A 96 3.39 -5.66 12.46
C ASN A 96 2.11 -5.20 13.14
N ILE A 97 1.36 -6.13 13.73
CA ILE A 97 0.07 -5.86 14.37
C ILE A 97 0.27 -5.91 15.89
N SER A 98 -0.05 -4.83 16.60
CA SER A 98 0.08 -4.79 18.06
C SER A 98 -1.09 -5.51 18.73
N THR A 99 -0.84 -6.71 19.26
CA THR A 99 -1.84 -7.45 20.05
C THR A 99 -2.17 -6.70 21.33
N LYS A 100 -1.21 -5.99 21.93
CA LYS A 100 -1.44 -5.18 23.12
C LYS A 100 -2.49 -4.11 22.86
N ARG A 101 -2.35 -3.32 21.79
CA ARG A 101 -3.32 -2.28 21.42
C ARG A 101 -4.69 -2.86 21.09
N ILE A 102 -4.70 -4.02 20.43
CA ILE A 102 -5.94 -4.71 20.09
C ILE A 102 -6.65 -5.18 21.36
N LEU A 103 -5.96 -5.98 22.18
CA LEU A 103 -6.51 -6.71 23.32
C LEU A 103 -6.71 -5.87 24.59
N SER A 104 -6.21 -4.64 24.62
CA SER A 104 -6.45 -3.70 25.72
C SER A 104 -7.95 -3.56 26.00
N SER A 105 -8.35 -3.86 27.25
CA SER A 105 -9.74 -3.78 27.73
C SER A 105 -10.16 -2.38 28.20
N ASP A 106 -9.25 -1.41 28.12
CA ASP A 106 -9.56 -0.02 28.43
C ASP A 106 -10.61 0.53 27.43
N LYS A 107 -11.40 1.54 27.84
CA LYS A 107 -12.35 2.24 26.96
C LYS A 107 -11.70 2.82 25.70
N ASN A 108 -10.37 2.98 25.71
CA ASN A 108 -9.55 3.49 24.62
C ASN A 108 -8.84 2.38 23.80
N GLY A 109 -9.04 1.10 24.13
CA GLY A 109 -8.49 -0.05 23.41
C GLY A 109 -9.38 -0.49 22.25
N VAL A 110 -8.82 -1.24 21.30
CA VAL A 110 -9.55 -1.65 20.09
C VAL A 110 -10.67 -2.63 20.43
N LEU A 111 -10.44 -3.62 21.29
CA LEU A 111 -11.49 -4.56 21.70
C LEU A 111 -12.69 -3.84 22.36
N GLY A 112 -12.42 -2.90 23.29
CA GLY A 112 -13.46 -2.06 23.89
C GLY A 112 -14.21 -1.24 22.85
N GLY A 113 -13.48 -0.65 21.89
CA GLY A 113 -14.05 0.06 20.75
C GLY A 113 -14.89 -0.85 19.83
N LEU A 114 -14.45 -2.08 19.58
CA LEU A 114 -15.13 -3.06 18.73
C LEU A 114 -16.40 -3.60 19.38
N ILE A 115 -16.47 -3.73 20.70
CA ILE A 115 -17.71 -4.05 21.43
C ILE A 115 -18.75 -2.95 21.22
N ASN A 116 -18.33 -1.67 21.29
CA ASN A 116 -19.21 -0.56 20.93
C ASN A 116 -19.57 -0.55 19.43
N SER A 117 -18.63 -0.95 18.56
CA SER A 117 -18.89 -1.17 17.13
C SER A 117 -19.87 -2.30 16.85
N PHE A 118 -19.97 -3.32 17.71
CA PHE A 118 -20.99 -4.36 17.63
C PHE A 118 -22.39 -3.78 17.89
N LEU A 119 -22.52 -2.88 18.87
CA LEU A 119 -23.77 -2.16 19.17
C LEU A 119 -24.14 -1.18 18.05
N THR A 120 -23.18 -0.38 17.58
CA THR A 120 -23.40 0.64 16.54
C THR A 120 -23.33 0.10 15.11
N LYS A 121 -22.91 -1.17 14.94
CA LYS A 121 -22.66 -1.88 13.67
C LYS A 121 -21.64 -1.19 12.75
N LYS A 122 -20.75 -0.37 13.29
CA LYS A 122 -19.82 0.48 12.53
C LYS A 122 -18.40 0.40 13.07
N VAL A 123 -17.44 0.17 12.20
CA VAL A 123 -16.01 0.23 12.50
C VAL A 123 -15.36 1.23 11.55
N ASN A 124 -14.62 2.20 12.08
CA ASN A 124 -13.87 3.14 11.27
C ASN A 124 -12.44 2.61 11.07
N VAL A 125 -12.02 2.44 9.83
CA VAL A 125 -10.66 2.04 9.48
C VAL A 125 -10.00 3.17 8.71
N ARG A 126 -8.85 3.65 9.18
CA ARG A 126 -8.03 4.65 8.47
C ARG A 126 -6.67 4.08 8.14
N ILE A 127 -6.26 4.23 6.89
CA ILE A 127 -4.96 3.86 6.37
C ILE A 127 -4.25 5.14 5.98
N THR A 128 -3.07 5.37 6.57
CA THR A 128 -2.25 6.55 6.28
C THR A 128 -0.81 6.14 6.01
N GLY A 129 -0.13 6.81 5.09
CA GLY A 129 1.26 6.53 4.80
C GLY A 129 1.73 7.18 3.50
N LYS A 130 2.95 6.82 3.09
CA LYS A 130 3.55 7.31 1.86
C LYS A 130 4.09 6.14 1.05
N LEU A 131 3.83 6.18 -0.25
CA LEU A 131 4.36 5.24 -1.21
C LEU A 131 5.26 5.97 -2.20
N ASP A 132 6.48 5.49 -2.32
CA ASP A 132 7.50 6.08 -3.17
C ASP A 132 7.59 5.29 -4.47
N TYR A 133 7.45 5.98 -5.59
CA TYR A 133 7.61 5.41 -6.91
C TYR A 133 8.80 6.05 -7.62
N VAL A 134 9.80 5.25 -7.98
CA VAL A 134 11.03 5.71 -8.63
C VAL A 134 11.11 5.18 -10.06
N VAL A 135 11.25 6.08 -11.04
CA VAL A 135 11.40 5.75 -12.46
C VAL A 135 12.40 6.71 -13.10
N PHE A 136 13.38 6.17 -13.84
CA PHE A 136 14.41 6.96 -14.54
C PHE A 136 15.09 8.05 -13.69
N GLY A 137 15.33 7.78 -12.40
CA GLY A 137 15.94 8.74 -11.46
C GLY A 137 14.98 9.79 -10.87
N TYR A 138 13.72 9.81 -11.30
CA TYR A 138 12.68 10.65 -10.73
C TYR A 138 11.90 9.88 -9.67
N LYS A 139 11.75 10.48 -8.48
CA LYS A 139 10.92 9.99 -7.38
C LYS A 139 9.58 10.73 -7.40
N LYS A 140 8.48 9.99 -7.34
CA LYS A 140 7.14 10.50 -7.13
C LYS A 140 6.57 9.90 -5.85
N GLU A 141 6.16 10.76 -4.93
CA GLU A 141 5.53 10.35 -3.68
C GLU A 141 4.01 10.31 -3.85
N PHE A 142 3.38 9.28 -3.32
CA PHE A 142 1.94 9.11 -3.26
C PHE A 142 1.53 9.06 -1.80
N ILE A 143 0.79 10.09 -1.35
CA ILE A 143 0.24 10.13 0.00
C ILE A 143 -1.03 9.29 0.03
N VAL A 144 -1.04 8.30 0.91
CA VAL A 144 -2.23 7.51 1.24
C VAL A 144 -2.80 8.12 2.51
N ASP A 145 -4.04 8.60 2.45
CA ASP A 145 -4.84 8.94 3.63
C ASP A 145 -6.29 8.64 3.28
N LYS A 146 -6.74 7.45 3.70
CA LYS A 146 -8.05 6.91 3.37
C LYS A 146 -8.71 6.38 4.61
N THR A 147 -9.94 6.83 4.83
CA THR A 147 -10.80 6.40 5.93
C THR A 147 -12.05 5.79 5.35
N GLU A 148 -12.37 4.56 5.79
CA GLU A 148 -13.59 3.85 5.41
C GLU A 148 -14.36 3.41 6.65
N GLU A 149 -15.68 3.59 6.62
CA GLU A 149 -16.60 3.05 7.63
C GLU A 149 -17.08 1.67 7.16
N ILE A 150 -16.63 0.62 7.85
CA ILE A 150 -17.06 -0.74 7.60
C ILE A 150 -18.33 -1.00 8.40
N LYS A 151 -19.42 -1.33 7.69
CA LYS A 151 -20.68 -1.75 8.31
C LYS A 151 -20.66 -3.25 8.56
N ILE A 152 -20.79 -3.65 9.81
CA ILE A 152 -20.87 -5.07 10.17
C ILE A 152 -22.29 -5.54 9.87
N LYS A 153 -22.43 -6.45 8.90
CA LYS A 153 -23.68 -7.16 8.61
C LYS A 153 -23.67 -8.47 9.39
N PHE A 154 -24.74 -8.72 10.13
CA PHE A 154 -25.06 -10.02 10.72
C PHE A 154 -26.24 -10.60 9.95
#